data_AF-A0A2A4NX32-F1
#
_entry.id   AF-A0A2A4NX32-F1
#
_cell.length_a   1.000
_cell.length_b   1.000
_cell.length_c   1.000
_cell.angle_alpha   90.00
_cell.angle_beta   90.00
_cell.angle_gamma   90.00
#
_symmetry.space_group_name_H-M   'P 1'
#
loop_
_entity.id
_entity.type
_entity.pdbx_description
1 polymer ?
#
loop_
_entity_poly.entity_id
_entity_poly.type
_entity_poly.pdbx_seq_one_letter_code
_entity_poly.pdbx_strand_id
1 'polypeptide(L)'
;MSIPTISPTVCHATSREATWSEVTAQHYRFSSAHCEHRFGLLGEFFEVLVPWLERGIRGTLHKHFLVLPEELLVARLFAAAARRDQLHATDKQFLQWIESQVLASLANPADELGSIRCAYGTPDLRLQYHFNRLPKSERALLFLFMVEHFDVARLAKETTIPREQVSISLYRAWNKLICACPHVRFPSTWKLPKEGFSFLEAERNKR
;
A
#
# COMPACT_ATOMS: atom_id res chain seq x y z
N MET A 1 29.16 -31.51 2.61
CA MET A 1 28.68 -30.54 1.61
C MET A 1 27.92 -29.46 2.37
N SER A 2 28.50 -28.26 2.49
CA SER A 2 27.99 -27.20 3.35
C SER A 2 27.01 -26.33 2.57
N ILE A 3 25.79 -26.18 3.11
CA ILE A 3 24.75 -25.29 2.57
C ILE A 3 25.22 -23.85 2.81
N PRO A 4 25.28 -22.99 1.78
CA PRO A 4 25.65 -21.60 1.99
C PRO A 4 24.51 -20.86 2.71
N THR A 5 24.80 -20.39 3.91
CA THR A 5 23.96 -19.47 4.69
C THR A 5 23.83 -18.17 3.91
N ILE A 6 22.67 -17.96 3.29
CA ILE A 6 22.32 -16.67 2.69
C ILE A 6 21.99 -15.72 3.86
N SER A 7 22.97 -14.92 4.27
CA SER A 7 22.72 -13.77 5.14
C SER A 7 21.73 -12.85 4.43
N PRO A 8 20.60 -12.46 5.05
CA PRO A 8 19.72 -11.46 4.49
C PRO A 8 20.43 -10.13 4.61
N THR A 9 21.15 -9.73 3.57
CA THR A 9 21.49 -8.32 3.38
C THR A 9 20.18 -7.61 3.11
N VAL A 10 19.55 -7.12 4.18
CA VAL A 10 18.48 -6.15 4.09
C VAL A 10 19.08 -4.97 3.32
N CYS A 11 18.66 -4.80 2.07
CA CYS A 11 18.95 -3.60 1.30
C CYS A 11 18.20 -2.44 1.97
N HIS A 12 18.74 -1.94 3.09
CA HIS A 12 18.49 -0.58 3.50
C HIS A 12 19.19 0.30 2.46
N ALA A 13 18.50 0.54 1.33
CA ALA A 13 18.70 1.80 0.66
C ALA A 13 18.43 2.86 1.73
N THR A 14 19.49 3.51 2.21
CA THR A 14 19.43 4.66 3.10
C THR A 14 18.83 5.82 2.32
N SER A 15 17.54 5.71 2.03
CA SER A 15 16.75 6.81 1.51
C SER A 15 16.60 7.79 2.65
N ARG A 16 17.11 9.02 2.46
CA ARG A 16 16.90 10.11 3.40
C ARG A 16 15.40 10.21 3.67
N GLU A 17 15.00 10.14 4.94
CA GLU A 17 13.60 10.34 5.31
C GLU A 17 13.16 11.72 4.82
N ALA A 18 12.11 11.75 3.98
CA ALA A 18 11.61 12.99 3.40
C ALA A 18 11.09 13.91 4.51
N THR A 19 11.41 15.20 4.43
CA THR A 19 10.86 16.20 5.35
C THR A 19 9.35 16.34 5.16
N TRP A 20 8.62 16.78 6.19
CA TRP A 20 7.16 16.96 6.07
C TRP A 20 6.76 17.94 4.95
N SER A 21 7.60 18.96 4.71
CA SER A 21 7.44 19.89 3.58
C SER A 21 7.53 19.16 2.22
N GLU A 22 8.45 18.21 2.08
CA GLU A 22 8.57 17.40 0.86
C GLU A 22 7.36 16.48 0.66
N VAL A 23 6.86 15.88 1.74
CA VAL A 23 5.67 15.02 1.69
C VAL A 23 4.43 15.81 1.27
N THR A 24 4.22 16.98 1.87
CA THR A 24 3.08 17.85 1.55
C THR A 24 3.16 18.41 0.13
N ALA A 25 4.35 18.78 -0.34
CA ALA A 25 4.58 19.16 -1.73
C ALA A 25 4.30 18.00 -2.69
N GLN A 26 4.74 16.78 -2.38
CA GLN A 26 4.48 15.62 -3.21
C GLN A 26 2.98 15.25 -3.26
N HIS A 27 2.29 15.36 -2.12
CA HIS A 27 0.84 15.19 -2.08
C HIS A 27 0.13 16.22 -2.95
N TYR A 28 0.51 17.50 -2.87
CA TYR A 28 -0.05 18.55 -3.70
C TYR A 28 0.17 18.27 -5.20
N ARG A 29 1.38 17.85 -5.59
CA ARG A 29 1.67 17.45 -6.97
C ARG A 29 0.80 16.28 -7.42
N PHE A 30 0.64 15.26 -6.57
CA PHE A 30 -0.23 14.13 -6.85
C PHE A 30 -1.71 14.54 -6.96
N SER A 31 -2.22 15.35 -6.04
CA SER A 31 -3.64 15.70 -5.95
C SER A 31 -4.08 16.69 -7.03
N SER A 32 -3.17 17.57 -7.47
CA SER A 32 -3.43 18.57 -8.53
C SER A 32 -3.14 18.08 -9.95
N ALA A 33 -2.47 16.94 -10.11
CA ALA A 33 -2.14 16.42 -11.44
C ALA A 33 -3.38 15.92 -12.20
N HIS A 34 -3.34 16.08 -13.53
CA HIS A 34 -4.29 15.44 -14.43
C HIS A 34 -4.23 13.92 -14.31
N CYS A 35 -5.39 13.27 -14.51
CA CYS A 35 -5.58 11.83 -14.26
C CYS A 35 -4.52 10.94 -14.94
N GLU A 36 -4.06 11.30 -16.14
CA GLU A 36 -3.05 10.53 -16.91
C GLU A 36 -1.68 10.44 -16.23
N HIS A 37 -1.28 11.45 -15.44
CA HIS A 37 0.02 11.50 -14.76
C HIS A 37 -0.05 11.06 -13.30
N ARG A 38 -1.25 10.91 -12.73
CA ARG A 38 -1.44 10.58 -11.31
C ARG A 38 -0.89 9.22 -10.93
N PHE A 39 -0.84 8.26 -11.85
CA PHE A 39 -0.30 6.93 -11.54
C PHE A 39 1.19 6.97 -11.16
N GLY A 40 2.02 7.70 -11.93
CA GLY A 40 3.44 7.88 -11.59
C GLY A 40 3.61 8.56 -10.24
N LEU A 41 2.87 9.65 -10.03
CA LEU A 41 2.94 10.46 -8.82
C LEU A 41 2.39 9.74 -7.58
N LEU A 42 1.43 8.83 -7.72
CA LEU A 42 0.91 8.00 -6.63
C LEU A 42 2.03 7.14 -6.03
N GLY A 43 2.87 6.55 -6.88
CA GLY A 43 4.01 5.76 -6.45
C GLY A 43 5.05 6.61 -5.72
N GLU A 44 5.36 7.78 -6.25
CA GLU A 44 6.27 8.72 -5.58
C GLU A 44 5.72 9.20 -4.23
N PHE A 45 4.43 9.50 -4.16
CA PHE A 45 3.74 9.89 -2.93
C PHE A 45 3.76 8.78 -1.89
N PHE A 46 3.52 7.53 -2.30
CA PHE A 46 3.60 6.37 -1.43
C PHE A 46 4.98 6.26 -0.76
N GLU A 47 6.07 6.35 -1.51
CA GLU A 47 7.43 6.22 -0.93
C GLU A 47 7.72 7.29 0.13
N VAL A 48 7.30 8.54 -0.12
CA VAL A 48 7.61 9.63 0.82
C VAL A 48 6.70 9.61 2.03
N LEU A 49 5.47 9.09 1.90
CA LEU A 49 4.49 9.08 2.98
C LEU A 49 4.64 7.87 3.92
N VAL A 50 4.98 6.69 3.41
CA VAL A 50 5.04 5.45 4.20
C VAL A 50 5.90 5.57 5.47
N PRO A 51 7.12 6.15 5.45
CA PRO A 51 7.92 6.31 6.67
C PRO A 51 7.19 7.11 7.76
N TRP A 52 6.41 8.12 7.38
CA TRP A 52 5.61 8.93 8.32
C TRP A 52 4.41 8.15 8.87
N LEU A 53 3.79 7.31 8.04
CA LEU A 53 2.73 6.40 8.48
C LEU A 53 3.26 5.40 9.50
N GLU A 54 4.35 4.69 9.18
CA GLU A 54 5.00 3.72 10.06
C GLU A 54 5.43 4.37 11.37
N ARG A 55 5.98 5.59 11.31
CA ARG A 55 6.33 6.36 12.52
C ARG A 55 5.11 6.67 13.39
N GLY A 56 4.01 7.11 12.81
CA GLY A 56 2.78 7.41 13.54
C GLY A 56 2.11 6.17 14.13
N ILE A 57 2.07 5.08 13.35
CA ILE A 57 1.57 3.77 13.80
C ILE A 57 2.41 3.31 14.98
N ARG A 58 3.73 3.21 14.82
CA ARG A 58 4.65 2.79 15.87
C ARG A 58 4.48 3.63 17.13
N GLY A 59 4.40 4.96 16.98
CA GLY A 59 4.15 5.86 18.11
C GLY A 59 2.84 5.55 18.83
N THR A 60 1.78 5.29 18.09
CA THR A 60 0.45 4.94 18.63
C THR A 60 0.47 3.58 19.33
N LEU A 61 1.04 2.56 18.70
CA LEU A 61 1.12 1.20 19.26
C LEU A 61 1.88 1.19 20.59
N HIS A 62 3.02 1.88 20.65
CA HIS A 62 3.80 2.00 21.89
C HIS A 62 3.06 2.79 22.97
N LYS A 63 2.43 3.90 22.62
CA LYS A 63 1.72 4.76 23.58
C LYS A 63 0.53 4.05 24.24
N HIS A 64 -0.14 3.17 23.50
CA HIS A 64 -1.35 2.47 23.95
C HIS A 64 -1.16 0.97 24.20
N PHE A 65 0.08 0.47 24.16
CA PHE A 65 0.42 -0.95 24.33
C PHE A 65 -0.38 -1.90 23.42
N LEU A 66 -0.56 -1.49 22.15
CA LEU A 66 -1.34 -2.23 21.17
C LEU A 66 -0.44 -3.13 20.32
N VAL A 67 -0.96 -4.30 19.94
CA VAL A 67 -0.31 -5.22 18.99
C VAL A 67 -1.21 -5.36 17.78
N LEU A 68 -0.93 -4.65 16.68
CA LEU A 68 -1.78 -4.62 15.49
C LEU A 68 -0.95 -4.91 14.23
N PRO A 69 -1.55 -5.48 13.17
CA PRO A 69 -0.86 -5.69 11.89
C PRO A 69 -0.48 -4.34 11.25
N GLU A 70 0.82 -4.01 11.24
CA GLU A 70 1.32 -2.72 10.77
C GLU A 70 1.00 -2.49 9.28
N GLU A 71 1.13 -3.52 8.45
CA GLU A 71 0.88 -3.43 7.01
C GLU A 71 -0.58 -3.05 6.71
N LEU A 72 -1.54 -3.59 7.48
CA LEU A 72 -2.95 -3.22 7.39
C LEU A 72 -3.15 -1.75 7.76
N LEU A 73 -2.55 -1.30 8.85
CA LEU A 73 -2.65 0.09 9.28
C LEU A 73 -2.05 1.05 8.25
N VAL A 74 -0.87 0.73 7.70
CA VAL A 74 -0.23 1.55 6.66
C VAL A 74 -1.16 1.65 5.44
N ALA A 75 -1.82 0.57 5.03
CA ALA A 75 -2.71 0.59 3.85
C ALA A 75 -3.93 1.48 4.07
N ARG A 76 -4.60 1.33 5.21
CA ARG A 76 -5.75 2.15 5.60
C ARG A 76 -5.42 3.61 5.64
N LEU A 77 -4.33 3.93 6.34
CA LEU A 77 -3.90 5.30 6.54
C LEU A 77 -3.38 5.91 5.24
N PHE A 78 -2.69 5.14 4.39
CA PHE A 78 -2.28 5.60 3.07
C PHE A 78 -3.50 5.89 2.18
N ALA A 79 -4.48 4.99 2.13
CA ALA A 79 -5.72 5.19 1.38
C ALA A 79 -6.48 6.43 1.87
N ALA A 80 -6.59 6.58 3.19
CA ALA A 80 -7.23 7.73 3.81
C ALA A 80 -6.48 9.03 3.51
N ALA A 81 -5.15 9.03 3.54
CA ALA A 81 -4.31 10.19 3.25
C ALA A 81 -4.37 10.58 1.76
N ALA A 82 -4.33 9.60 0.84
CA ALA A 82 -4.35 9.84 -0.60
C ALA A 82 -5.67 10.45 -1.09
N ARG A 83 -6.77 10.28 -0.36
CA ARG A 83 -8.08 10.87 -0.66
C ARG A 83 -8.27 12.30 -0.15
N ARG A 84 -7.35 12.80 0.68
CA ARG A 84 -7.52 14.13 1.27
C ARG A 84 -7.27 15.19 0.22
N ASP A 85 -8.02 16.29 0.29
CA ASP A 85 -7.71 17.47 -0.52
C ASP A 85 -6.34 18.03 -0.15
N GLN A 86 -6.04 18.02 1.16
CA GLN A 86 -4.78 18.48 1.73
C GLN A 86 -4.35 17.62 2.93
N LEU A 87 -3.04 17.40 3.03
CA LEU A 87 -2.43 16.87 4.24
C LEU A 87 -2.40 17.93 5.36
N HIS A 88 -2.09 17.50 6.57
CA HIS A 88 -2.03 18.38 7.73
C HIS A 88 -0.87 19.37 7.62
N ALA A 89 -1.04 20.57 8.18
CA ALA A 89 -0.07 21.65 8.06
C ALA A 89 1.28 21.31 8.72
N THR A 90 1.25 20.50 9.78
CA THR A 90 2.47 20.06 10.49
C THR A 90 2.50 18.54 10.63
N ASP A 91 3.72 18.01 10.77
CA ASP A 91 3.97 16.59 11.05
C ASP A 91 3.30 16.16 12.36
N LYS A 92 3.34 16.97 13.40
CA LYS A 92 2.68 16.69 14.69
C LYS A 92 1.18 16.46 14.53
N GLN A 93 0.51 17.33 13.78
CA GLN A 93 -0.92 17.19 13.49
C GLN A 93 -1.21 15.93 12.67
N PHE A 94 -0.34 15.59 11.71
CA PHE A 94 -0.48 14.37 10.93
C PHE A 94 -0.34 13.10 11.80
N LEU A 95 0.65 13.08 12.70
CA LEU A 95 0.86 11.96 13.63
C LEU A 95 -0.32 11.82 14.62
N GLN A 96 -0.88 12.94 15.11
CA GLN A 96 -2.10 12.93 15.93
C GLN A 96 -3.32 12.42 15.15
N TRP A 97 -3.42 12.77 13.87
CA TRP A 97 -4.47 12.24 13.00
C TRP A 97 -4.33 10.73 12.82
N ILE A 98 -3.11 10.21 12.59
CA ILE A 98 -2.85 8.76 12.53
C ILE A 98 -3.33 8.08 13.82
N GLU A 99 -2.90 8.59 14.97
CA GLU A 99 -3.31 8.06 16.28
C GLU A 99 -4.84 8.01 16.40
N SER A 100 -5.51 9.09 16.02
CA SER A 100 -6.97 9.20 16.06
C SER A 100 -7.66 8.18 15.15
N GLN A 101 -7.14 7.96 13.94
CA GLN A 101 -7.69 6.97 13.00
C GLN A 101 -7.54 5.53 13.52
N VAL A 102 -6.37 5.20 14.09
CA VAL A 102 -6.12 3.87 14.67
C VAL A 102 -7.08 3.61 15.84
N LEU A 103 -7.17 4.54 16.79
CA LEU A 103 -8.04 4.40 17.96
C LEU A 103 -9.53 4.36 17.57
N ALA A 104 -9.95 5.18 16.60
CA ALA A 104 -11.33 5.16 16.11
C ALA A 104 -11.68 3.82 15.46
N SER A 105 -10.75 3.22 14.71
CA SER A 105 -10.96 1.90 14.08
C SER A 105 -11.08 0.79 15.13
N LEU A 106 -10.28 0.84 16.20
CA LEU A 106 -10.37 -0.12 17.31
C LEU A 106 -11.66 0.03 18.12
N ALA A 107 -12.15 1.26 18.28
CA ALA A 107 -13.40 1.54 18.98
C ALA A 107 -14.64 1.09 18.19
N ASN A 108 -14.51 0.80 16.89
CA ASN A 108 -15.61 0.35 16.05
C ASN A 108 -15.68 -1.19 16.04
N PRO A 109 -16.69 -1.81 16.65
CA PRO A 109 -16.82 -3.27 16.72
C PRO A 109 -17.11 -3.93 15.36
N ALA A 110 -17.57 -3.17 14.36
CA ALA A 110 -17.77 -3.64 13.01
C ALA A 110 -16.51 -3.54 12.14
N ASP A 111 -15.45 -2.89 12.65
CA ASP A 111 -14.20 -2.72 11.94
C ASP A 111 -13.32 -3.97 12.08
N GLU A 112 -12.67 -4.39 10.98
CA GLU A 112 -11.80 -5.56 11.02
C GLU A 112 -10.72 -5.43 12.10
N LEU A 113 -10.16 -4.24 12.36
CA LEU A 113 -9.18 -4.02 13.42
C LEU A 113 -9.74 -4.27 14.84
N GLY A 114 -11.02 -3.98 15.07
CA GLY A 114 -11.71 -4.33 16.30
C GLY A 114 -12.05 -5.82 16.41
N SER A 115 -12.13 -6.52 15.27
CA SER A 115 -12.45 -7.95 15.18
C SER A 115 -11.23 -8.88 15.06
N ILE A 116 -10.07 -8.36 14.67
CA ILE A 116 -8.82 -9.10 14.47
C ILE A 116 -8.28 -9.50 15.85
N ARG A 117 -8.35 -10.81 16.14
CA ARG A 117 -7.55 -11.42 17.20
C ARG A 117 -6.09 -11.31 16.78
N CYS A 118 -5.34 -10.45 17.47
CA CYS A 118 -3.96 -10.13 17.17
C CYS A 118 -3.08 -11.39 17.03
N ALA A 119 -2.06 -11.24 16.17
CA ALA A 119 -0.96 -12.17 15.88
C ALA A 119 -1.29 -13.35 14.94
N TYR A 120 -1.24 -13.10 13.62
CA TYR A 120 -0.65 -14.03 12.66
C TYR A 120 -0.19 -13.29 11.40
N GLY A 121 0.99 -13.65 10.90
CA GLY A 121 1.38 -13.43 9.50
C GLY A 121 2.21 -12.19 9.22
N THR A 122 3.49 -12.22 9.62
CA THR A 122 4.50 -11.48 8.86
C THR A 122 4.48 -12.00 7.41
N PRO A 123 4.46 -11.11 6.39
CA PRO A 123 4.50 -11.54 5.01
C PRO A 123 5.77 -12.37 4.76
N ASP A 124 5.64 -13.44 3.95
CA ASP A 124 6.79 -14.27 3.57
C ASP A 124 7.93 -13.38 3.04
N LEU A 125 9.16 -13.58 3.53
CA LEU A 125 10.30 -12.73 3.17
C LEU A 125 10.56 -12.69 1.66
N ARG A 126 10.27 -13.76 0.93
CA ARG A 126 10.38 -13.78 -0.54
C ARG A 126 9.28 -12.95 -1.18
N LEU A 127 8.05 -13.04 -0.67
CA LEU A 127 6.95 -12.20 -1.11
C LEU A 127 7.29 -10.71 -0.90
N GLN A 128 7.80 -10.36 0.28
CA GLN A 128 8.22 -8.99 0.59
C GLN A 128 9.37 -8.52 -0.31
N TYR A 129 10.36 -9.39 -0.55
CA TYR A 129 11.46 -9.12 -1.47
C TYR A 129 10.97 -8.82 -2.90
N HIS A 130 10.09 -9.66 -3.44
CA HIS A 130 9.57 -9.49 -4.79
C HIS A 130 8.60 -8.31 -4.89
N PHE A 131 7.79 -8.06 -3.87
CA PHE A 131 6.92 -6.89 -3.76
C PHE A 131 7.74 -5.60 -3.82
N ASN A 132 8.82 -5.51 -3.04
CA ASN A 132 9.69 -4.32 -3.02
C ASN A 132 10.46 -4.07 -4.33
N ARG A 133 10.53 -5.06 -5.23
CA ARG A 133 11.12 -4.92 -6.56
C ARG A 133 10.14 -4.43 -7.62
N LEU A 134 8.85 -4.33 -7.29
CA LEU A 134 7.87 -3.75 -8.20
C LEU A 134 8.07 -2.23 -8.31
N PRO A 135 7.69 -1.63 -9.45
CA PRO A 135 7.58 -0.18 -9.58
C PRO A 135 6.75 0.42 -8.44
N LYS A 136 7.15 1.59 -7.94
CA LYS A 136 6.51 2.29 -6.82
C LYS A 136 4.99 2.39 -6.96
N SER A 137 4.53 2.78 -8.14
CA SER A 137 3.09 2.92 -8.46
C SER A 137 2.35 1.57 -8.48
N GLU A 138 3.01 0.50 -8.94
CA GLU A 138 2.46 -0.85 -8.88
C GLU A 138 2.36 -1.36 -7.44
N ARG A 139 3.37 -1.06 -6.60
CA ARG A 139 3.34 -1.36 -5.16
C ARG A 139 2.17 -0.67 -4.48
N ALA A 140 2.03 0.65 -4.68
CA ALA A 140 0.95 1.43 -4.08
C ALA A 140 -0.44 0.88 -4.46
N LEU A 141 -0.68 0.56 -5.74
CA LEU A 141 -1.94 -0.03 -6.17
C LEU A 141 -2.19 -1.42 -5.58
N LEU A 142 -1.20 -2.31 -5.63
CA LEU A 142 -1.33 -3.65 -5.03
C LEU A 142 -1.57 -3.57 -3.53
N PHE A 143 -0.91 -2.63 -2.85
CA PHE A 143 -1.07 -2.43 -1.42
C PHE A 143 -2.51 -2.04 -1.08
N LEU A 144 -3.08 -1.06 -1.79
CA LEU A 144 -4.48 -0.68 -1.64
C LEU A 144 -5.44 -1.82 -2.03
N PHE A 145 -5.16 -2.56 -3.10
CA PHE A 145 -6.01 -3.66 -3.55
C PHE A 145 -6.03 -4.84 -2.57
N MET A 146 -4.85 -5.28 -2.13
CA MET A 146 -4.67 -6.50 -1.35
C MET A 146 -5.04 -6.32 0.12
N VAL A 147 -4.73 -5.15 0.67
CA VAL A 147 -4.82 -4.89 2.11
C VAL A 147 -6.12 -4.16 2.47
N GLU A 148 -6.55 -3.19 1.66
CA GLU A 148 -7.84 -2.50 1.86
C GLU A 148 -9.03 -3.20 1.20
N HIS A 149 -8.78 -4.28 0.45
CA HIS A 149 -9.79 -5.00 -0.32
C HIS A 149 -10.59 -4.09 -1.27
N PHE A 150 -9.96 -3.01 -1.77
CA PHE A 150 -10.62 -2.16 -2.76
C PHE A 150 -10.74 -2.90 -4.08
N ASP A 151 -11.94 -2.92 -4.66
CA ASP A 151 -12.11 -3.35 -6.04
C ASP A 151 -11.52 -2.30 -7.02
N VAL A 152 -11.43 -2.68 -8.29
CA VAL A 152 -10.86 -1.83 -9.35
C VAL A 152 -11.64 -0.52 -9.48
N ALA A 153 -12.98 -0.57 -9.39
CA ALA A 153 -13.82 0.60 -9.53
C ALA A 153 -13.56 1.62 -8.40
N ARG A 154 -13.44 1.14 -7.16
CA ARG A 154 -13.10 1.94 -6.00
C ARG A 154 -11.68 2.48 -6.11
N LEU A 155 -10.69 1.67 -6.50
CA LEU A 155 -9.32 2.16 -6.71
C LEU A 155 -9.26 3.29 -7.74
N ALA A 156 -9.94 3.12 -8.88
CA ALA A 156 -10.00 4.14 -9.93
C ALA A 156 -10.64 5.43 -9.40
N LYS A 157 -11.73 5.32 -8.65
CA LYS A 157 -12.41 6.46 -8.03
C LYS A 157 -11.51 7.19 -7.02
N GLU A 158 -10.95 6.46 -6.06
CA GLU A 158 -10.22 7.05 -4.93
C GLU A 158 -8.85 7.59 -5.32
N THR A 159 -8.20 6.99 -6.32
CA THR A 159 -6.92 7.49 -6.85
C THR A 159 -7.09 8.48 -8.00
N THR A 160 -8.31 8.56 -8.56
CA THR A 160 -8.66 9.28 -9.80
C THR A 160 -7.79 8.88 -11.00
N ILE A 161 -7.27 7.66 -10.99
CA ILE A 161 -6.55 7.04 -12.10
C ILE A 161 -7.58 6.33 -12.99
N PRO A 162 -7.46 6.41 -14.33
CA PRO A 162 -8.37 5.71 -15.23
C PRO A 162 -8.51 4.22 -14.91
N ARG A 163 -9.75 3.72 -14.87
CA ARG A 163 -10.07 2.33 -14.49
C ARG A 163 -9.30 1.29 -15.29
N GLU A 164 -9.15 1.52 -16.60
CA GLU A 164 -8.38 0.66 -17.50
C GLU A 164 -6.90 0.58 -17.10
N GLN A 165 -6.28 1.73 -16.80
CA GLN A 165 -4.90 1.80 -16.36
C GLN A 165 -4.70 1.10 -15.02
N VAL A 166 -5.64 1.25 -14.07
CA VAL A 166 -5.63 0.51 -12.79
C VAL A 166 -5.70 -1.00 -13.04
N SER A 167 -6.63 -1.48 -13.86
CA SER A 167 -6.78 -2.90 -14.20
C SER A 167 -5.52 -3.51 -14.78
N ILE A 168 -4.95 -2.88 -15.83
CA ILE A 168 -3.75 -3.37 -16.51
C ILE A 168 -2.57 -3.41 -15.53
N SER A 169 -2.41 -2.36 -14.72
CA SER A 169 -1.28 -2.23 -13.79
C SER A 169 -1.38 -3.25 -12.65
N LEU A 170 -2.56 -3.43 -12.06
CA LEU A 170 -2.81 -4.45 -11.04
C LEU A 170 -2.55 -5.85 -11.58
N TYR A 171 -3.07 -6.18 -12.76
CA TYR A 171 -2.86 -7.49 -13.38
C TYR A 171 -1.38 -7.76 -13.62
N ARG A 172 -0.66 -6.78 -14.20
CA ARG A 172 0.78 -6.89 -14.45
C ARG A 172 1.57 -7.09 -13.16
N ALA A 173 1.29 -6.29 -12.13
CA ALA A 173 1.98 -6.34 -10.85
C ALA A 173 1.71 -7.66 -10.11
N TRP A 174 0.44 -8.11 -10.12
CA TRP A 174 0.00 -9.37 -9.56
C TRP A 174 0.68 -10.58 -10.23
N ASN A 175 0.73 -10.61 -11.57
CA ASN A 175 1.40 -11.68 -12.28
C ASN A 175 2.91 -11.73 -11.98
N LYS A 176 3.58 -10.59 -11.90
CA LYS A 176 5.00 -10.55 -11.49
C LYS A 176 5.20 -11.18 -10.11
N LEU A 177 4.30 -10.92 -9.16
CA LEU A 177 4.37 -11.49 -7.82
C LEU A 177 4.08 -13.00 -7.81
N ILE A 178 3.01 -13.45 -8.45
CA ILE A 178 2.66 -14.88 -8.48
C ILE A 178 3.74 -15.69 -9.19
N CYS A 179 4.23 -15.24 -10.34
CA CYS A 179 5.27 -15.94 -11.08
C CYS A 179 6.59 -16.01 -10.31
N ALA A 180 6.91 -14.98 -9.52
CA ALA A 180 8.11 -14.97 -8.68
C ALA A 180 7.96 -15.78 -7.39
N CYS A 181 6.73 -15.98 -6.91
CA CYS A 181 6.44 -16.65 -5.64
C CYS A 181 5.41 -17.80 -5.80
N PRO A 182 5.64 -18.79 -6.67
CA PRO A 182 4.65 -19.83 -6.99
C PRO A 182 4.31 -20.76 -5.81
N HIS A 183 5.17 -20.79 -4.79
CA HIS A 183 5.01 -21.63 -3.60
C HIS A 183 4.55 -20.86 -2.36
N VAL A 184 4.42 -19.52 -2.44
CA VAL A 184 3.93 -18.72 -1.33
C VAL A 184 2.41 -18.81 -1.31
N ARG A 185 1.85 -19.18 -0.16
CA ARG A 185 0.41 -19.10 0.05
C ARG A 185 0.03 -17.65 0.28
N PHE A 186 -0.55 -17.02 -0.74
CA PHE A 186 -1.19 -15.73 -0.59
C PHE A 186 -2.38 -15.84 0.38
N PRO A 187 -2.68 -14.81 1.18
CA PRO A 187 -3.91 -14.76 1.97
C PRO A 187 -5.14 -15.08 1.13
N SER A 188 -6.11 -15.82 1.67
CA SER A 188 -7.29 -16.30 0.92
C SER A 188 -8.21 -15.19 0.41
N THR A 189 -8.10 -14.01 1.00
CA THR A 189 -8.77 -12.77 0.58
C THR A 189 -8.10 -12.12 -0.64
N TRP A 190 -6.86 -12.47 -0.95
CA TRP A 190 -6.12 -11.91 -2.07
C TRP A 190 -6.44 -12.71 -3.34
N LYS A 191 -7.33 -12.17 -4.17
CA LYS A 191 -7.73 -12.78 -5.44
C LYS A 191 -7.49 -11.79 -6.56
N LEU A 192 -7.08 -12.30 -7.72
CA LEU A 192 -6.95 -11.48 -8.92
C LEU A 192 -8.27 -10.73 -9.20
N PRO A 193 -8.23 -9.42 -9.51
CA PRO A 193 -9.43 -8.69 -9.90
C PRO A 193 -10.01 -9.32 -11.17
N LYS A 194 -11.21 -9.90 -11.07
CA LYS A 194 -11.89 -10.62 -12.15
C LYS A 194 -12.15 -9.75 -13.38
N GLU A 195 -12.22 -8.43 -13.21
CA GLU A 195 -12.59 -7.48 -14.26
C GLU A 195 -11.46 -7.19 -15.27
N GLY A 196 -10.19 -7.39 -14.89
CA GLY A 196 -9.05 -7.13 -15.78
C GLY A 196 -8.88 -8.16 -16.90
N PHE A 197 -9.52 -9.33 -16.76
CA PHE A 197 -9.41 -10.43 -17.73
C PHE A 197 -10.08 -10.11 -19.08
N SER A 198 -11.25 -9.47 -19.06
CA SER A 198 -12.01 -9.22 -20.31
C SER A 198 -11.31 -8.23 -21.24
N PHE A 199 -10.53 -7.28 -20.69
CA PHE A 199 -9.84 -6.27 -21.49
C PHE A 199 -8.58 -6.83 -22.17
N LEU A 200 -7.81 -7.65 -21.47
CA LEU A 200 -6.61 -8.29 -22.01
C LEU A 200 -6.96 -9.41 -23.01
N GLU A 201 -8.08 -10.12 -22.82
CA GLU A 201 -8.63 -11.02 -23.83
C GLU A 201 -9.09 -10.26 -25.08
N ALA A 202 -9.68 -9.07 -24.92
CA ALA A 202 -10.07 -8.22 -26.04
C ALA A 202 -8.87 -7.64 -26.82
N GLU A 203 -7.75 -7.30 -26.17
CA GLU A 203 -6.51 -6.91 -26.85
C GLU A 203 -5.79 -8.08 -27.53
N ARG A 204 -5.80 -9.27 -26.91
CA ARG A 204 -5.19 -10.47 -27.47
C ARG A 204 -5.92 -10.97 -28.72
N ASN A 205 -7.22 -10.72 -28.82
CA ASN A 205 -8.05 -11.02 -30.01
C ASN A 205 -7.99 -9.94 -31.11
N LYS A 206 -7.23 -8.85 -30.90
CA LYS A 206 -6.98 -7.80 -31.91
C LYS A 206 -5.59 -7.88 -32.57
N ARG A 207 -4.77 -8.86 -32.18
CA ARG A 207 -3.48 -9.19 -32.82
C ARG A 207 -3.61 -10.49 -33.60
#